data_AF-A0A1M7HLR1-F1
#
_entry.id   AF-A0A1M7HLR1-F1
#
_cell.length_a   1.000
_cell.length_b   1.000
_cell.length_c   1.000
_cell.angle_alpha   90.00
_cell.angle_beta   90.00
_cell.angle_gamma   90.00
#
_symmetry.space_group_name_H-M   'P 1'
#
loop_
_entity.id
_entity.type
_entity.pdbx_description
1 polymer ?
#
loop_
_entity_poly.entity_id
_entity_poly.type
_entity_poly.pdbx_seq_one_letter_code
_entity_poly.pdbx_strand_id
1 'polypeptide(L)' 'MSVKIKPIVDHESYKVNDNTIFKDGIGNWNCKNELSNKERFAFNQYENIVIKNPRFKKHSISIYKG' A
#
# COMPACT_ATOMS: atom_id res chain seq x y z
N MET A 1 3.80 8.92 -14.22
CA MET A 1 2.52 9.06 -13.46
C MET A 1 2.82 8.68 -12.02
N SER A 2 2.53 9.54 -11.04
CA SER A 2 2.93 9.30 -9.64
C SER A 2 1.88 8.52 -8.86
N VAL A 3 2.31 7.52 -8.09
CA VAL A 3 1.45 6.77 -7.17
C VAL A 3 1.74 7.20 -5.74
N LYS A 4 0.72 7.68 -5.02
CA LYS A 4 0.84 8.11 -3.63
C LYS A 4 0.22 7.06 -2.70
N ILE A 5 1.01 6.51 -1.80
CA ILE A 5 0.58 5.52 -0.81
C ILE A 5 0.55 6.18 0.56
N LYS A 6 -0.60 6.14 1.22
CA LYS A 6 -0.80 6.65 2.58
C LYS A 6 -1.32 5.53 3.47
N PRO A 7 -0.72 5.28 4.65
CA PRO A 7 -1.34 4.41 5.64
C PRO A 7 -2.65 5.05 6.14
N ILE A 8 -3.70 4.23 6.24
CA ILE A 8 -4.95 4.60 6.93
C ILE A 8 -4.92 3.96 8.31
N VAL A 9 -4.70 2.65 8.34
CA VAL A 9 -4.52 1.84 9.54
C VAL A 9 -3.28 0.97 9.32
N ASP A 10 -2.27 1.15 10.16
CA ASP A 10 -1.01 0.39 10.07
C ASP A 10 -1.28 -1.12 10.04
N HIS A 11 -0.63 -1.83 9.12
CA HIS A 11 -0.77 -3.27 8.86
C HIS A 11 -2.17 -3.76 8.44
N GLU A 12 -3.17 -2.89 8.33
CA GLU A 12 -4.54 -3.27 7.97
C GLU A 12 -5.03 -2.60 6.69
N SER A 13 -4.78 -1.31 6.47
CA SER A 13 -5.37 -0.57 5.34
C SER A 13 -4.52 0.61 4.86
N TYR A 14 -4.45 0.77 3.54
CA TYR A 14 -3.66 1.81 2.86
C TYR A 14 -4.45 2.43 1.71
N LYS A 15 -4.29 3.74 1.56
CA LYS A 15 -4.81 4.49 0.42
C LYS A 15 -3.72 4.62 -0.65
N VAL A 16 -3.96 4.07 -1.83
CA VAL A 16 -3.11 4.16 -3.01
C VAL A 16 -3.81 5.08 -4.02
N ASN A 17 -3.36 6.33 -4.12
CA ASN A 17 -4.07 7.40 -4.80
C ASN A 17 -5.51 7.55 -4.28
N ASP A 18 -6.50 7.16 -5.08
CA ASP A 18 -7.92 7.14 -4.73
C ASP A 18 -8.43 5.73 -4.36
N ASN A 19 -7.63 4.70 -4.61
CA ASN A 19 -7.96 3.31 -4.32
C ASN A 19 -7.62 2.96 -2.87
N THR A 20 -8.48 2.15 -2.23
CA THR A 20 -8.25 1.70 -0.84
C THR A 20 -7.96 0.21 -0.82
N ILE A 21 -6.77 -0.14 -0.33
CA ILE A 21 -6.31 -1.51 -0.16
C ILE A 21 -6.45 -1.88 1.31
N PHE A 22 -7.03 -3.04 1.59
CA PHE A 22 -7.24 -3.55 2.93
C PHE A 22 -6.79 -5.00 3.02
N LYS A 23 -6.34 -5.42 4.20
CA LYS A 23 -5.95 -6.80 4.48
C LYS A 23 -7.21 -7.58 4.85
N ASP A 24 -7.42 -8.70 4.18
CA ASP A 24 -8.49 -9.64 4.52
C ASP A 24 -8.09 -10.52 5.73
N GLY A 25 -9.06 -11.20 6.35
CA GLY A 25 -8.84 -12.05 7.53
C GLY A 25 -7.85 -13.20 7.31
N ILE A 26 -7.62 -13.60 6.05
CA ILE A 26 -6.63 -14.63 5.67
C ILE A 26 -5.26 -14.02 5.33
N GLY A 27 -5.11 -12.71 5.45
CA GLY A 27 -3.84 -11.99 5.27
C GLY A 27 -3.54 -11.50 3.85
N ASN A 28 -4.48 -11.66 2.92
CA ASN A 28 -4.35 -11.18 1.54
C ASN A 28 -4.73 -9.70 1.41
N TRP A 29 -3.99 -8.95 0.59
CA TRP A 29 -4.33 -7.56 0.27
C TRP A 29 -5.39 -7.52 -0.83
N ASN A 30 -6.54 -6.94 -0.51
CA ASN A 30 -7.66 -6.74 -1.43
C ASN A 30 -7.94 -5.26 -1.65
N CYS A 31 -8.54 -4.92 -2.78
CA CYS A 31 -8.94 -3.56 -3.09
C CYS A 31 -10.40 -3.57 -3.58
N LYS A 32 -11.18 -2.56 -3.19
CA LYS A 32 -12.57 -2.42 -3.66
C LYS A 32 -12.65 -2.00 -5.13
N ASN A 33 -11.61 -1.36 -5.62
CA ASN A 33 -11.52 -0.81 -6.97
C ASN A 33 -10.42 -1.54 -7.74
N GLU A 34 -10.49 -1.51 -9.06
CA GLU A 34 -9.43 -2.05 -9.91
C GLU A 34 -8.18 -1.17 -9.80
N LEU A 35 -7.09 -1.76 -9.32
CA LEU A 35 -5.78 -1.11 -9.30
C LEU A 35 -5.11 -1.26 -10.66
N SER A 36 -4.57 -0.15 -11.17
CA SER A 36 -3.70 -0.19 -12.33
C SER A 36 -2.42 -0.99 -12.03
N ASN A 37 -1.77 -1.54 -13.07
CA ASN A 37 -0.52 -2.28 -12.94
C ASN A 37 0.57 -1.48 -12.19
N LYS A 38 0.66 -0.16 -12.43
CA LYS A 38 1.59 0.73 -11.73
C LYS A 38 1.29 0.85 -10.23
N GLU A 39 0.02 0.89 -9.86
CA GLU A 39 -0.40 0.99 -8.46
C GLU A 39 -0.14 -0.30 -7.71
N ARG A 40 -0.43 -1.45 -8.34
CA ARG A 40 -0.06 -2.77 -7.80
C ARG A 40 1.44 -2.89 -7.58
N PHE A 41 2.25 -2.47 -8.57
CA PHE A 41 3.70 -2.51 -8.45
C PHE A 41 4.21 -1.60 -7.32
N ALA A 42 3.73 -0.35 -7.26
CA ALA A 42 4.09 0.59 -6.19
C ALA A 42 3.70 0.06 -4.81
N PHE A 43 2.51 -0.53 -4.68
CA PHE A 43 2.07 -1.11 -3.41
C PHE A 43 2.89 -2.34 -3.01
N ASN A 44 3.26 -3.21 -3.94
CA ASN A 44 4.14 -4.35 -3.65
C ASN A 44 5.54 -3.90 -3.17
N GLN A 45 6.10 -2.85 -3.78
CA GLN A 45 7.35 -2.25 -3.31
C GLN A 45 7.19 -1.68 -1.90
N TYR A 46 6.11 -0.94 -1.66
CA TYR A 46 5.80 -0.39 -0.35
C TYR A 46 5.60 -1.46 0.72
N GLU A 47 4.91 -2.55 0.39
CA GLU A 47 4.70 -3.68 1.29
C GLU A 47 6.05 -4.28 1.72
N ASN A 48 6.95 -4.54 0.78
CA ASN A 48 8.25 -5.15 1.11
C ASN A 48 9.18 -4.21 1.89
N ILE A 49 9.18 -2.92 1.56
CA ILE A 49 10.12 -1.94 2.14
C ILE A 49 9.63 -1.41 3.49
N VAL A 50 8.32 -1.22 3.64
CA VAL A 50 7.70 -0.54 4.78
C VAL A 50 6.92 -1.53 5.65
N ILE A 51 5.96 -2.26 5.09
CA ILE A 51 5.02 -3.10 5.89
C ILE A 51 5.70 -4.36 6.45
N LYS A 52 6.48 -5.06 5.63
CA LYS A 52 7.20 -6.29 6.02
C LYS A 52 8.51 -6.00 6.72
N ASN A 53 8.91 -4.74 6.80
CA ASN A 53 10.20 -4.36 7.35
C ASN A 53 10.07 -4.01 8.84
N PRO A 54 10.62 -4.83 9.75
CA PRO A 54 10.47 -4.63 11.20
C PRO A 54 11.17 -3.36 11.71
N ARG A 55 11.99 -2.70 10.88
CA ARG A 55 12.63 -1.42 11.23
C ARG A 55 11.64 -0.25 11.20
N PHE A 56 10.55 -0.35 10.44
CA PHE A 56 9.53 0.69 10.38
C PHE A 56 8.49 0.47 11.49
N LYS A 57 8.60 1.25 12.57
CA LYS A 57 7.63 1.24 13.67
C LYS A 57 6.32 1.98 13.36
N LYS A 58 6.36 2.86 12.35
CA LYS A 58 5.21 3.62 11.86
C LYS A 58 5.31 3.70 10.35
N HIS A 59 4.22 3.39 9.67
CA HIS A 59 4.17 3.55 8.23
C HIS A 59 4.06 5.03 7.88
N SER A 60 4.78 5.43 6.83
CA SER A 60 4.87 6.83 6.38
C SER A 60 4.38 6.95 4.95
N ILE A 61 3.86 8.13 4.60
CA ILE A 61 3.40 8.41 3.24
C ILE A 61 4.58 8.24 2.27
N SER A 62 4.35 7.52 1.17
CA SER A 62 5.35 7.30 0.13
C SER A 62 4.80 7.70 -1.24
N ILE A 63 5.67 8.28 -2.08
CA ILE A 63 5.33 8.72 -3.44
C ILE A 63 6.27 8.00 -4.40
N TYR A 64 5.70 7.16 -5.26
CA TYR A 64 6.42 6.44 -6.28
C TYR A 64 6.25 7.17 -7.62
N LYS A 65 7.37 7.58 -8.20
CA LYS A 65 7.40 8.16 -9.55
C LYS A 65 7.75 7.03 -10.51
N GLY A 66 6.81 6.66 -11.37
CA GLY A 66 7.01 5.71 -12.47
C GLY A 66 6.84 6.35 -13.83
#